data_AF-A0A7I4ABF9-F1
#
_entry.id   AF-A0A7I4ABF9-F1
#
_cell.length_a   1.000
_cell.length_b   1.000
_cell.length_c   1.000
_cell.angle_alpha   90.00
_cell.angle_beta   90.00
_cell.angle_gamma   90.00
#
_symmetry.space_group_name_H-M   'P 1'
#
loop_
_entity.id
_entity.type
_entity.pdbx_description
1 polymer ?
#
loop_
_entity_poly.entity_id
_entity_poly.type
_entity_poly.pdbx_seq_one_letter_code
_entity_poly.pdbx_strand_id
1 'polypeptide(L)'
;MENKLGILDSKKSPDLDVRLDEVNEIPSIFSCHHPTEAKRSSFQLHETKHKIFLSHSGAEKSFVEQLCVDLERSGYFFPFFDQRSHSLPKGETFATLILQAAKQCHVAVTVLSKTFLTSKWPMIELGEFYKARNAGNPPPYLLPLFFKVSIKDLDEQSIEKLWMPTWEKFHAVDKRIDLGLWKRAVKALSGTNGFIFEQAKPLESPPTGIVYRSEVDYRSAAREEIQRLSPPDLLYGSRSTMVGYERLCQILSSQFVEENETGLLLLGLYGMPGLGKTTMSKAISDYFQTEFGMTRVCRLELSNVSTTRSLSQDEYMKRKARVLNAISDIDQARNLMQKLLKLDKERDQQPVPGLLVIDNVGSDNQSYGATREYLRAGFPPGSRIMVTSRGHNIVESLLQDTRFCKPVPDLTDEEARTVFLNIAASGTSVFTLTDADSKRILGLCVNQCRFSVDGAFRSDAQYHPLALKALANFCQSEEFRKRSLSSWEEELKAFNQGSCPGLFDILELQFTSMDRETEQLIFLDIALFGREWYLTGGSGWWSWLAQLHNTDSESVKRVVRQLEKYGVIYRNKALTMHQLY
;
A
#
# COMPACT_ATOMS: atom_id res chain seq x y z
N MET A 1 -14.26 43.02 39.36
CA MET A 1 -13.87 43.72 40.60
C MET A 1 -13.27 42.70 41.54
N GLU A 2 -12.20 43.12 42.19
CA GLU A 2 -11.18 42.32 42.85
C GLU A 2 -11.61 41.54 44.10
N ASN A 3 -10.71 40.62 44.47
CA ASN A 3 -10.33 40.21 45.83
C ASN A 3 -11.18 39.15 46.55
N LYS A 4 -10.53 38.01 46.82
CA LYS A 4 -9.90 37.81 48.14
C LYS A 4 -8.87 36.68 48.14
N LEU A 5 -7.63 37.07 48.45
CA LEU A 5 -6.55 36.22 48.95
C LEU A 5 -6.78 35.89 50.43
N GLY A 6 -6.37 34.69 50.85
CA GLY A 6 -6.20 34.29 52.24
C GLY A 6 -5.34 33.02 52.32
N ILE A 7 -4.10 33.20 52.76
CA ILE A 7 -3.02 32.18 52.90
C ILE A 7 -3.00 31.67 54.36
N LEU A 8 -2.40 30.48 54.55
CA LEU A 8 -1.78 29.88 55.78
C LEU A 8 -2.61 28.74 56.41
N ASP A 9 -2.07 27.61 56.90
CA ASP A 9 -0.76 26.93 56.82
C ASP A 9 -0.89 25.56 57.55
N SER A 10 -0.08 24.58 57.14
CA SER A 10 0.54 23.52 57.95
C SER A 10 -0.24 22.30 58.56
N LYS A 11 0.32 21.12 58.20
CA LYS A 11 0.68 19.93 59.04
C LYS A 11 -0.32 18.81 59.40
N LYS A 12 0.01 17.63 58.84
CA LYS A 12 0.19 16.27 59.44
C LYS A 12 -1.02 15.45 59.95
N SER A 13 -1.32 14.37 59.19
CA SER A 13 -1.50 12.93 59.54
C SER A 13 -2.29 12.52 60.80
N PRO A 14 -3.10 11.43 60.78
CA PRO A 14 -2.54 10.07 60.65
C PRO A 14 -3.37 9.03 59.86
N ASP A 15 -2.70 7.91 59.61
CA ASP A 15 -3.18 6.64 59.08
C ASP A 15 -4.46 6.11 59.75
N LEU A 16 -5.30 5.42 58.96
CA LEU A 16 -6.13 4.32 59.48
C LEU A 16 -6.42 3.31 58.37
N ASP A 17 -5.83 2.14 58.58
CA ASP A 17 -5.96 0.87 57.90
C ASP A 17 -7.31 0.21 58.28
N VAL A 18 -8.20 -0.07 57.32
CA VAL A 18 -9.28 -1.07 57.50
C VAL A 18 -9.59 -1.75 56.16
N ARG A 19 -9.43 -3.07 56.17
CA ARG A 19 -9.86 -4.05 55.17
C ARG A 19 -11.36 -4.38 55.31
N LEU A 20 -12.00 -4.46 54.14
CA LEU A 20 -12.94 -5.48 53.65
C LEU A 20 -14.34 -5.68 54.29
N ASP A 21 -15.28 -5.86 53.36
CA ASP A 21 -16.55 -6.63 53.41
C ASP A 21 -17.82 -5.92 53.93
N GLU A 22 -18.71 -5.43 53.04
CA GLU A 22 -19.81 -6.21 52.42
C GLU A 22 -20.82 -5.28 51.67
N VAL A 23 -21.01 -5.60 50.38
CA VAL A 23 -22.28 -5.72 49.62
C VAL A 23 -23.32 -4.58 49.61
N ASN A 24 -23.56 -4.02 48.41
CA ASN A 24 -24.90 -4.00 47.81
C ASN A 24 -24.82 -3.80 46.28
N GLU A 25 -25.29 -4.82 45.56
CA GLU A 25 -25.55 -4.88 44.11
C GLU A 25 -26.76 -4.02 43.71
N ILE A 26 -26.79 -3.44 42.49
CA ILE A 26 -27.78 -3.66 41.40
C ILE A 26 -27.16 -3.12 40.06
N PRO A 27 -27.62 -3.45 38.83
CA PRO A 27 -27.18 -4.55 37.97
C PRO A 27 -26.51 -4.11 36.64
N SER A 28 -25.56 -4.91 36.14
CA SER A 28 -24.97 -4.75 34.81
C SER A 28 -25.82 -5.43 33.73
N ILE A 29 -26.34 -4.64 32.80
CA ILE A 29 -26.85 -5.12 31.51
C ILE A 29 -25.72 -4.87 30.50
N PHE A 30 -24.97 -5.91 30.16
CA PHE A 30 -24.32 -6.17 28.85
C PHE A 30 -23.45 -7.43 29.01
N SER A 31 -24.09 -8.59 28.88
CA SER A 31 -23.41 -9.88 28.73
C SER A 31 -22.89 -9.99 27.29
N CYS A 32 -21.58 -9.81 27.11
CA CYS A 32 -20.87 -10.27 25.92
C CYS A 32 -20.04 -11.49 26.33
N HIS A 33 -20.47 -12.68 25.89
CA HIS A 33 -19.75 -13.93 26.11
C HIS A 33 -18.33 -13.87 25.52
N HIS A 34 -17.33 -14.06 26.37
CA HIS A 34 -15.97 -14.41 25.97
C HIS A 34 -15.92 -15.87 25.50
N PRO A 35 -15.37 -16.16 24.31
CA PRO A 35 -14.77 -17.45 24.03
C PRO A 35 -13.31 -17.44 24.49
N THR A 36 -13.01 -18.44 25.30
CA THR A 36 -11.73 -18.95 25.80
C THR A 36 -10.52 -18.85 24.86
N GLU A 37 -9.36 -18.60 25.48
CA GLU A 37 -8.01 -18.64 24.92
C GLU A 37 -7.77 -19.80 23.94
N ALA A 38 -7.61 -19.47 22.66
CA ALA A 38 -6.99 -20.33 21.68
C ALA A 38 -5.52 -19.90 21.49
N LYS A 39 -4.61 -20.84 21.71
CA LYS A 39 -3.15 -20.73 21.47
C LYS A 39 -2.84 -19.91 20.21
N ARG A 40 -2.12 -18.79 20.38
CA ARG A 40 -1.49 -18.04 19.28
C ARG A 40 -0.50 -18.96 18.57
N SER A 41 -0.88 -19.53 17.43
CA SER A 41 0.09 -19.99 16.45
C SER A 41 0.70 -18.77 15.78
N SER A 42 2.00 -18.61 15.91
CA SER A 42 2.78 -17.67 15.11
C SER A 42 2.62 -18.04 13.63
N PHE A 43 1.71 -17.38 12.92
CA PHE A 43 1.67 -17.44 11.46
C PHE A 43 2.88 -16.68 10.93
N GLN A 44 3.99 -17.38 10.69
CA GLN A 44 4.95 -16.93 9.71
C GLN A 44 4.22 -16.91 8.37
N LEU A 45 3.81 -15.72 7.93
CA LEU A 45 3.34 -15.50 6.56
C LEU A 45 4.53 -15.80 5.63
N HIS A 46 4.61 -17.03 5.13
CA HIS A 46 5.39 -17.31 3.95
C HIS A 46 4.78 -16.47 2.83
N GLU A 47 5.47 -15.40 2.43
CA GLU A 47 5.10 -14.59 1.26
C GLU A 47 5.11 -15.49 0.02
N THR A 48 3.94 -16.02 -0.35
CA THR A 48 3.76 -16.65 -1.65
C THR A 48 3.79 -15.54 -2.71
N LYS A 49 4.78 -15.58 -3.60
CA LYS A 49 4.96 -14.55 -4.65
C LYS A 49 3.78 -14.44 -5.64
N HIS A 50 2.90 -15.45 -5.67
CA HIS A 50 1.78 -15.54 -6.61
C HIS A 50 0.49 -15.91 -5.88
N LYS A 51 -0.28 -14.92 -5.41
CA LYS A 51 -1.57 -15.16 -4.75
C LYS A 51 -2.61 -15.78 -5.69
N ILE A 52 -2.60 -15.39 -6.96
CA ILE A 52 -3.55 -15.84 -7.99
C ILE A 52 -2.79 -16.47 -9.16
N PHE A 53 -3.24 -17.65 -9.59
CA PHE A 53 -2.78 -18.31 -10.81
C PHE A 53 -3.96 -18.44 -11.80
N LEU A 54 -3.81 -17.93 -13.03
CA LEU A 54 -4.79 -18.09 -14.11
C LEU A 54 -4.30 -19.14 -15.11
N SER A 55 -4.90 -20.33 -15.08
CA SER A 55 -4.61 -21.42 -16.02
C SER A 55 -5.58 -21.39 -17.19
N HIS A 56 -5.05 -21.44 -18.42
CA HIS A 56 -5.84 -21.31 -19.64
C HIS A 56 -5.15 -21.93 -20.86
N SER A 57 -5.92 -22.26 -21.90
CA SER A 57 -5.34 -22.57 -23.22
C SER A 57 -4.88 -21.29 -23.92
N GLY A 58 -3.84 -21.39 -24.76
CA GLY A 58 -3.39 -20.28 -25.60
C GLY A 58 -4.49 -19.67 -26.49
N ALA A 59 -5.52 -20.45 -26.85
CA ALA A 59 -6.68 -19.96 -27.60
C ALA A 59 -7.51 -18.92 -26.81
N GLU A 60 -7.53 -19.02 -25.47
CA GLU A 60 -8.30 -18.14 -24.59
C GLU A 60 -7.45 -16.98 -24.03
N LYS A 61 -6.27 -16.76 -24.60
CA LYS A 61 -5.32 -15.74 -24.12
C LYS A 61 -5.92 -14.34 -24.07
N SER A 62 -6.69 -13.95 -25.09
CA SER A 62 -7.32 -12.62 -25.14
C SER A 62 -8.26 -12.39 -23.96
N PHE A 63 -9.08 -13.39 -23.61
CA PHE A 63 -9.96 -13.35 -22.45
C PHE A 63 -9.16 -13.25 -21.14
N VAL A 64 -8.14 -14.08 -20.97
CA VAL A 64 -7.31 -14.09 -19.75
C VAL A 64 -6.50 -12.83 -19.59
N GLU A 65 -5.98 -12.25 -20.67
CA GLU A 65 -5.31 -10.94 -20.63
C GLU A 65 -6.25 -9.84 -20.14
N GLN A 66 -7.51 -9.84 -20.58
CA GLN A 66 -8.50 -8.90 -20.07
C GLN A 66 -8.85 -9.18 -18.60
N LEU A 67 -8.96 -10.44 -18.18
CA LEU A 67 -9.22 -10.79 -16.78
C LEU A 67 -8.05 -10.39 -15.89
N CYS A 68 -6.82 -10.60 -16.34
CA CYS A 68 -5.61 -10.17 -15.67
C CYS A 68 -5.59 -8.64 -15.55
N VAL A 69 -5.88 -7.91 -16.62
CA VAL A 69 -6.01 -6.45 -16.57
C VAL A 69 -7.06 -6.04 -15.54
N ASP A 70 -8.23 -6.67 -15.52
CA ASP A 70 -9.28 -6.34 -14.55
C ASP A 70 -8.89 -6.66 -13.08
N LEU A 71 -8.10 -7.72 -12.86
CA LEU A 71 -7.51 -8.04 -11.55
C LEU A 71 -6.42 -7.03 -11.15
N GLU A 72 -5.53 -6.64 -12.06
CA GLU A 72 -4.53 -5.60 -11.79
C GLU A 72 -5.18 -4.26 -11.46
N ARG A 73 -6.26 -3.91 -12.18
CA ARG A 73 -7.10 -2.75 -11.90
C ARG A 73 -7.81 -2.85 -10.55
N SER A 74 -7.89 -4.05 -9.99
CA SER A 74 -8.45 -4.35 -8.69
C SER A 74 -7.39 -4.56 -7.61
N GLY A 75 -6.14 -4.21 -7.89
CA GLY A 75 -5.04 -4.17 -6.93
C GLY A 75 -4.28 -5.46 -6.71
N TYR A 76 -4.44 -6.45 -7.59
CA TYR A 76 -3.55 -7.60 -7.60
C TYR A 76 -2.27 -7.26 -8.32
N PHE A 77 -1.18 -7.16 -7.57
CA PHE A 77 0.15 -7.09 -8.17
C PHE A 77 0.56 -8.53 -8.52
N PHE A 78 0.74 -8.81 -9.81
CA PHE A 78 1.28 -10.07 -10.33
C PHE A 78 0.37 -11.32 -10.30
N PRO A 79 -0.85 -11.30 -10.89
CA PRO A 79 -1.52 -12.55 -11.27
C PRO A 79 -0.61 -13.37 -12.20
N PHE A 80 -0.34 -14.63 -11.85
CA PHE A 80 0.54 -15.49 -12.63
C PHE A 80 -0.26 -16.17 -13.76
N PHE A 81 0.21 -16.08 -15.00
CA PHE A 81 -0.32 -16.86 -16.14
C PHE A 81 0.74 -17.06 -17.23
N ASP A 82 0.59 -18.14 -17.99
CA ASP A 82 1.61 -18.85 -18.80
C ASP A 82 2.31 -18.02 -19.91
N GLN A 83 1.95 -16.76 -20.19
CA GLN A 83 2.54 -16.03 -21.34
C GLN A 83 2.98 -14.60 -21.10
N ARG A 84 3.09 -14.15 -19.85
CA ARG A 84 3.63 -12.82 -19.59
C ARG A 84 5.15 -12.88 -19.43
N SER A 85 5.86 -12.31 -20.39
CA SER A 85 7.34 -12.20 -20.43
C SER A 85 7.98 -11.52 -19.22
N HIS A 86 7.19 -10.86 -18.36
CA HIS A 86 7.63 -10.21 -17.13
C HIS A 86 7.34 -11.02 -15.85
N SER A 87 6.55 -12.10 -15.92
CA SER A 87 6.23 -12.94 -14.75
C SER A 87 7.33 -13.97 -14.43
N LEU A 88 8.34 -14.10 -15.29
CA LEU A 88 9.41 -15.07 -15.18
C LEU A 88 10.78 -14.38 -15.16
N PRO A 89 11.64 -14.65 -14.16
CA PRO A 89 13.03 -14.20 -14.19
C PRO A 89 13.77 -14.76 -15.41
N LYS A 90 14.57 -13.92 -16.07
CA LYS A 90 15.43 -14.35 -17.19
C LYS A 90 16.49 -15.34 -16.67
N GLY A 91 16.62 -16.49 -17.32
CA GLY A 91 17.60 -17.54 -16.96
C GLY A 91 17.05 -18.73 -16.17
N GLU A 92 15.79 -18.67 -15.72
CA GLU A 92 15.12 -19.76 -15.01
C GLU A 92 14.40 -20.73 -15.96
N THR A 93 14.21 -21.98 -15.52
CA THR A 93 13.49 -22.99 -16.32
C THR A 93 11.98 -22.75 -16.27
N PHE A 94 11.40 -22.34 -17.40
CA PHE A 94 9.99 -21.98 -17.60
C PHE A 94 8.99 -22.96 -16.93
N ALA A 95 9.18 -24.27 -17.15
CA ALA A 95 8.29 -25.30 -16.62
C ALA A 95 8.32 -25.40 -15.08
N THR A 96 9.48 -25.18 -14.45
CA THR A 96 9.66 -25.37 -13.01
C THR A 96 8.95 -24.28 -12.21
N LEU A 97 9.03 -23.04 -12.70
CA LEU A 97 8.35 -21.89 -12.08
C LEU A 97 6.83 -22.01 -12.14
N ILE A 98 6.28 -22.46 -13.27
CA ILE A 98 4.84 -22.68 -13.45
C ILE A 98 4.34 -23.73 -12.46
N LEU A 99 5.03 -24.86 -12.33
CA LEU A 99 4.64 -25.93 -11.41
C LEU A 99 4.77 -25.51 -9.94
N GLN A 100 5.78 -24.70 -9.59
CA GLN A 100 5.92 -24.14 -8.25
C GLN A 100 4.81 -23.13 -7.93
N ALA A 101 4.54 -22.20 -8.85
CA ALA A 101 3.46 -21.23 -8.71
C ALA A 101 2.10 -21.93 -8.58
N ALA A 102 1.88 -22.99 -9.35
CA ALA A 102 0.65 -23.78 -9.26
C ALA A 102 0.47 -24.43 -7.89
N LYS A 103 1.56 -24.91 -7.26
CA LYS A 103 1.55 -25.50 -5.92
C LYS A 103 1.38 -24.49 -4.79
N GLN A 104 1.82 -23.25 -4.98
CA GLN A 104 1.90 -22.23 -3.92
C GLN A 104 0.83 -21.14 -4.03
N CYS A 105 0.01 -21.14 -5.09
CA CYS A 105 -1.03 -20.14 -5.24
C CYS A 105 -2.11 -20.27 -4.16
N HIS A 106 -2.76 -19.15 -3.83
CA HIS A 106 -3.88 -19.12 -2.89
C HIS A 106 -5.21 -19.35 -3.62
N VAL A 107 -5.34 -18.81 -4.85
CA VAL A 107 -6.46 -19.04 -5.76
C VAL A 107 -5.95 -19.51 -7.12
N ALA A 108 -6.33 -20.73 -7.51
CA ALA A 108 -6.14 -21.28 -8.83
C ALA A 108 -7.42 -21.10 -9.67
N VAL A 109 -7.36 -20.29 -10.70
CA VAL A 109 -8.48 -20.03 -11.62
C VAL A 109 -8.26 -20.83 -12.90
N THR A 110 -9.20 -21.70 -13.26
CA THR A 110 -9.12 -22.51 -14.48
C THR A 110 -10.14 -22.03 -15.49
N VAL A 111 -9.68 -21.39 -16.58
CA VAL A 111 -10.53 -21.02 -17.73
C VAL A 111 -10.73 -22.27 -18.58
N LEU A 112 -11.68 -23.09 -18.16
CA LEU A 112 -11.93 -24.41 -18.73
C LEU A 112 -12.69 -24.26 -20.04
N SER A 113 -12.05 -24.63 -21.15
CA SER A 113 -12.61 -24.63 -22.50
C SER A 113 -12.29 -25.95 -23.21
N LYS A 114 -12.87 -26.19 -24.39
CA LYS A 114 -12.51 -27.37 -25.20
C LYS A 114 -11.03 -27.38 -25.59
N THR A 115 -10.46 -26.20 -25.87
CA THR A 115 -9.03 -26.02 -26.17
C THR A 115 -8.15 -26.24 -24.95
N PHE A 116 -8.64 -25.91 -23.73
CA PHE A 116 -7.97 -26.28 -22.48
C PHE A 116 -7.81 -27.79 -22.34
N LEU A 117 -8.93 -28.52 -22.49
CA LEU A 117 -8.97 -29.99 -22.35
C LEU A 117 -8.17 -30.72 -23.43
N THR A 118 -7.80 -30.05 -24.51
CA THR A 118 -6.98 -30.61 -25.61
C THR A 118 -5.57 -30.02 -25.66
N SER A 119 -5.17 -29.22 -24.67
CA SER A 119 -3.82 -28.66 -24.53
C SER A 119 -3.04 -29.35 -23.41
N LYS A 120 -1.80 -29.78 -23.69
CA LYS A 120 -0.97 -30.52 -22.73
C LYS A 120 -0.66 -29.71 -21.46
N TRP A 121 -0.21 -28.45 -21.59
CA TRP A 121 0.25 -27.65 -20.45
C TRP A 121 -0.84 -27.30 -19.42
N PRO A 122 -2.00 -26.76 -19.82
CA PRO A 122 -3.06 -26.44 -18.85
C PRO A 122 -3.60 -27.69 -18.12
N MET A 123 -3.58 -28.86 -18.76
CA MET A 123 -3.92 -30.13 -18.12
C MET A 123 -2.89 -30.59 -17.09
N ILE A 124 -1.59 -30.32 -17.32
CA ILE A 124 -0.54 -30.53 -16.30
C ILE A 124 -0.80 -29.61 -15.09
N GLU A 125 -1.06 -28.32 -15.33
CA GLU A 125 -1.37 -27.35 -14.27
C GLU A 125 -2.60 -27.79 -13.45
N LEU A 126 -3.69 -28.17 -14.12
CA LEU A 126 -4.90 -28.70 -13.48
C LEU A 126 -4.61 -29.92 -12.60
N GLY A 127 -3.76 -30.84 -13.07
CA GLY A 127 -3.32 -31.98 -12.28
C GLY A 127 -2.58 -31.56 -11.00
N GLU A 128 -1.74 -30.54 -11.07
CA GLU A 128 -1.02 -30.02 -9.90
C GLU A 128 -1.95 -29.28 -8.93
N PHE A 129 -2.91 -28.48 -9.41
CA PHE A 129 -3.93 -27.88 -8.54
C PHE A 129 -4.75 -28.93 -7.81
N TYR A 130 -5.15 -29.99 -8.51
CA TYR A 130 -5.89 -31.10 -7.92
C TYR A 130 -5.07 -31.83 -6.85
N LYS A 131 -3.77 -32.05 -7.08
CA LYS A 131 -2.87 -32.60 -6.05
C LYS A 131 -2.75 -31.65 -4.86
N ALA A 132 -2.46 -30.37 -5.10
CA ALA A 132 -2.27 -29.37 -4.05
C ALA A 132 -3.52 -29.23 -3.16
N ARG A 133 -4.71 -29.17 -3.77
CA ARG A 133 -6.00 -29.13 -3.07
C ARG A 133 -6.23 -30.35 -2.15
N ASN A 134 -5.68 -31.51 -2.52
CA ASN A 134 -5.85 -32.75 -1.78
C ASN A 134 -4.68 -33.10 -0.83
N ALA A 135 -3.54 -32.39 -0.92
CA ALA A 135 -2.29 -32.75 -0.24
C ALA A 135 -1.98 -31.94 1.04
N GLY A 136 -2.59 -30.78 1.29
CA GLY A 136 -2.18 -29.96 2.45
C GLY A 136 -3.01 -28.71 2.77
N ASN A 137 -2.69 -28.12 3.92
CA ASN A 137 -3.50 -27.21 4.73
C ASN A 137 -2.82 -25.81 4.87
N PRO A 138 -3.50 -24.68 4.59
CA PRO A 138 -4.77 -24.60 3.88
C PRO A 138 -4.58 -24.90 2.38
N PRO A 139 -5.51 -25.65 1.75
CA PRO A 139 -5.44 -25.94 0.32
C PRO A 139 -5.78 -24.69 -0.52
N PRO A 140 -5.26 -24.57 -1.76
CA PRO A 140 -5.66 -23.51 -2.67
C PRO A 140 -7.16 -23.59 -3.00
N TYR A 141 -7.79 -22.43 -3.18
CA TYR A 141 -9.13 -22.36 -3.78
C TYR A 141 -9.04 -22.65 -5.27
N LEU A 142 -9.77 -23.65 -5.74
CA LEU A 142 -9.86 -23.99 -7.17
C LEU A 142 -11.17 -23.43 -7.74
N LEU A 143 -11.08 -22.35 -8.53
CA LEU A 143 -12.22 -21.65 -9.13
C LEU A 143 -12.36 -22.00 -10.62
N PRO A 144 -13.34 -22.84 -11.01
CA PRO A 144 -13.61 -23.11 -12.42
C PRO A 144 -14.41 -21.98 -13.09
N LEU A 145 -13.86 -21.52 -14.22
CA LEU A 145 -14.49 -20.64 -15.19
C LEU A 145 -14.82 -21.46 -16.44
N PHE A 146 -16.04 -21.99 -16.55
CA PHE A 146 -16.49 -22.79 -17.69
C PHE A 146 -16.72 -21.88 -18.92
N PHE A 147 -15.71 -21.79 -19.78
CA PHE A 147 -15.68 -20.91 -20.94
C PHE A 147 -15.98 -21.67 -22.23
N LYS A 148 -17.19 -21.51 -22.77
CA LYS A 148 -17.62 -22.16 -24.03
C LYS A 148 -17.48 -23.70 -23.99
N VAL A 149 -17.65 -24.30 -22.81
CA VAL A 149 -17.68 -25.75 -22.59
C VAL A 149 -18.90 -26.12 -21.76
N SER A 150 -19.57 -27.21 -22.14
CA SER A 150 -20.70 -27.72 -21.37
C SER A 150 -20.19 -28.54 -20.19
N ILE A 151 -20.78 -28.36 -19.00
CA ILE A 151 -20.48 -29.21 -17.83
C ILE A 151 -20.83 -30.68 -18.12
N LYS A 152 -21.83 -30.95 -18.98
CA LYS A 152 -22.16 -32.32 -19.42
C LYS A 152 -21.01 -32.98 -20.16
N ASP A 153 -20.19 -32.21 -20.90
CA ASP A 153 -19.02 -32.73 -21.60
C ASP A 153 -17.90 -33.19 -20.62
N LEU A 154 -18.07 -32.97 -19.32
CA LEU A 154 -17.12 -33.31 -18.26
C LEU A 154 -17.57 -34.52 -17.42
N ASP A 155 -18.68 -35.17 -17.80
CA ASP A 155 -19.07 -36.44 -17.19
C ASP A 155 -18.15 -37.59 -17.65
N GLU A 156 -18.23 -38.72 -16.97
CA GLU A 156 -17.31 -39.83 -17.20
C GLU A 156 -17.39 -40.41 -18.61
N GLN A 157 -18.60 -40.52 -19.17
CA GLN A 157 -18.79 -41.04 -20.53
C GLN A 157 -18.27 -40.06 -21.59
N SER A 158 -18.51 -38.78 -21.38
CA SER A 158 -18.05 -37.70 -22.26
C SER A 158 -16.54 -37.53 -22.20
N ILE A 159 -15.91 -37.70 -21.04
CA ILE A 159 -14.45 -37.68 -20.91
C ILE A 159 -13.81 -38.78 -21.77
N GLU A 160 -14.30 -40.02 -21.64
CA GLU A 160 -13.79 -41.15 -22.42
C GLU A 160 -13.96 -40.94 -23.93
N LYS A 161 -15.09 -40.36 -24.34
CA LYS A 161 -15.41 -40.16 -25.76
C LYS A 161 -14.69 -38.96 -26.38
N LEU A 162 -14.67 -37.82 -25.68
CA LEU A 162 -14.27 -36.53 -26.26
C LEU A 162 -12.80 -36.18 -25.99
N TRP A 163 -12.27 -36.52 -24.81
CA TRP A 163 -10.98 -36.00 -24.35
C TRP A 163 -9.88 -37.06 -24.29
N MET A 164 -10.22 -38.29 -23.87
CA MET A 164 -9.25 -39.39 -23.72
C MET A 164 -8.41 -39.69 -24.98
N PRO A 165 -8.98 -39.71 -26.21
CA PRO A 165 -8.17 -39.96 -27.40
C PRO A 165 -7.05 -38.94 -27.62
N THR A 166 -7.22 -37.70 -27.13
CA THR A 166 -6.18 -36.67 -27.16
C THR A 166 -5.18 -36.86 -26.03
N TRP A 167 -5.65 -37.18 -24.83
CA TRP A 167 -4.78 -37.39 -23.67
C TRP A 167 -3.87 -38.61 -23.83
N GLU A 168 -4.37 -39.70 -24.42
CA GLU A 168 -3.58 -40.88 -24.74
C GLU A 168 -2.43 -40.57 -25.70
N LYS A 169 -2.65 -39.70 -26.69
CA LYS A 169 -1.57 -39.21 -27.57
C LYS A 169 -0.51 -38.46 -26.78
N PHE A 170 -0.89 -37.63 -25.81
CA PHE A 170 0.09 -36.96 -24.95
C PHE A 170 0.85 -37.94 -24.06
N HIS A 171 0.18 -38.91 -23.46
CA HIS A 171 0.80 -39.94 -22.63
C HIS A 171 1.71 -40.89 -23.42
N ALA A 172 1.40 -41.13 -24.70
CA ALA A 172 2.27 -41.88 -25.60
C ALA A 172 3.63 -41.19 -25.79
N VAL A 173 3.64 -39.85 -25.85
CA VAL A 173 4.84 -39.02 -26.03
C VAL A 173 5.54 -38.72 -24.70
N ASP A 174 4.79 -38.54 -23.60
CA ASP A 174 5.31 -38.19 -22.29
C ASP A 174 4.70 -39.08 -21.20
N LYS A 175 5.44 -40.12 -20.83
CA LYS A 175 5.01 -41.15 -19.86
C LYS A 175 4.85 -40.63 -18.43
N ARG A 176 5.26 -39.38 -18.15
CA ARG A 176 5.05 -38.74 -16.85
C ARG A 176 3.62 -38.22 -16.68
N ILE A 177 2.83 -38.14 -17.76
CA ILE A 177 1.43 -37.73 -17.71
C ILE A 177 0.59 -38.85 -17.10
N ASP A 178 -0.06 -38.54 -15.99
CA ASP A 178 -1.02 -39.44 -15.33
C ASP A 178 -2.44 -39.16 -15.84
N LEU A 179 -2.93 -40.04 -16.72
CA LEU A 179 -4.29 -39.95 -17.28
C LEU A 179 -5.37 -40.11 -16.22
N GLY A 180 -5.12 -40.92 -15.18
CA GLY A 180 -6.05 -41.12 -14.07
C GLY A 180 -6.15 -39.88 -13.19
N LEU A 181 -5.05 -39.15 -12.99
CA LEU A 181 -5.06 -37.83 -12.37
C LEU A 181 -5.90 -36.82 -13.16
N TRP A 182 -5.69 -36.73 -14.48
CA TRP A 182 -6.44 -35.81 -15.33
C TRP A 182 -7.94 -36.10 -15.31
N LYS A 183 -8.33 -37.38 -15.42
CA LYS A 183 -9.73 -37.81 -15.32
C LYS A 183 -10.35 -37.41 -13.98
N ARG A 184 -9.64 -37.62 -12.86
CA ARG A 184 -10.10 -37.21 -11.52
C ARG A 184 -10.20 -35.70 -11.38
N ALA A 185 -9.23 -34.94 -11.88
CA ALA A 185 -9.22 -33.49 -11.77
C ALA A 185 -10.39 -32.85 -12.54
N VAL A 186 -10.66 -33.30 -13.77
CA VAL A 186 -11.80 -32.81 -14.57
C VAL A 186 -13.14 -33.20 -13.93
N LYS A 187 -13.27 -34.45 -13.45
CA LYS A 187 -14.48 -34.90 -12.73
C LYS A 187 -14.72 -34.12 -11.43
N ALA A 188 -13.66 -33.70 -10.74
CA ALA A 188 -13.79 -32.87 -9.55
C ALA A 188 -14.25 -31.43 -9.88
N LEU A 189 -13.79 -30.87 -11.00
CA LEU A 189 -14.26 -29.56 -11.48
C LEU A 189 -15.74 -29.59 -11.86
N SER A 190 -16.23 -30.65 -12.50
CA SER A 190 -17.65 -30.74 -12.89
C SER A 190 -18.62 -30.79 -11.69
N GLY A 191 -18.16 -31.25 -10.53
CA GLY A 191 -18.89 -31.18 -9.26
C GLY A 191 -18.63 -29.91 -8.43
N THR A 192 -17.82 -28.96 -8.91
CA THR A 192 -17.49 -27.72 -8.20
C THR A 192 -18.35 -26.57 -8.74
N ASN A 193 -18.90 -25.73 -7.84
CA ASN A 193 -19.64 -24.54 -8.25
C ASN A 193 -18.70 -23.54 -8.96
N GLY A 194 -19.11 -23.04 -10.11
CA GLY A 194 -18.30 -22.15 -10.95
C GLY A 194 -19.16 -21.25 -11.82
N PHE A 195 -18.50 -20.41 -12.60
CA PHE A 195 -19.18 -19.48 -13.52
C PHE A 195 -19.26 -20.10 -14.91
N ILE A 196 -20.40 -19.99 -15.58
CA ILE A 196 -20.62 -20.55 -16.92
C ILE A 196 -20.77 -19.42 -17.93
N PHE A 197 -19.98 -19.45 -19.01
CA PHE A 197 -20.10 -18.52 -20.14
C PHE A 197 -20.56 -19.22 -21.41
N GLU A 198 -21.74 -18.80 -21.92
CA GLU A 198 -22.34 -19.30 -23.16
C GLU A 198 -22.79 -18.14 -24.07
N GLN A 199 -22.34 -18.15 -25.33
CA GLN A 199 -22.67 -17.10 -26.31
C GLN A 199 -24.07 -17.25 -26.94
N ALA A 200 -24.76 -18.38 -26.77
CA ALA A 200 -26.06 -18.66 -27.38
C ALA A 200 -27.11 -19.08 -26.33
N LYS A 201 -28.40 -18.89 -26.63
CA LYS A 201 -29.50 -19.31 -25.73
C LYS A 201 -29.44 -20.83 -25.48
N PRO A 202 -29.65 -21.30 -24.25
CA PRO A 202 -29.85 -22.73 -24.00
C PRO A 202 -31.18 -23.16 -24.61
N LEU A 203 -31.24 -24.38 -25.17
CA LEU A 203 -32.51 -25.09 -25.37
C LEU A 203 -33.04 -25.62 -24.02
N GLU A 204 -32.20 -25.74 -22.98
CA GLU A 204 -32.55 -26.27 -21.67
C GLU A 204 -31.70 -25.63 -20.56
N SER A 205 -32.31 -25.31 -19.42
CA SER A 205 -31.68 -24.74 -18.22
C SER A 205 -30.56 -25.66 -17.69
N PRO A 206 -29.36 -25.15 -17.36
CA PRO A 206 -28.35 -25.98 -16.72
C PRO A 206 -28.68 -26.25 -15.25
N PRO A 207 -28.18 -27.36 -14.66
CA PRO A 207 -28.63 -27.84 -13.34
C PRO A 207 -28.13 -27.01 -12.16
N THR A 208 -27.01 -26.28 -12.29
CA THR A 208 -26.36 -25.56 -11.19
C THR A 208 -25.42 -24.49 -11.74
N GLY A 209 -25.74 -23.20 -11.56
CA GLY A 209 -24.83 -22.08 -11.84
C GLY A 209 -25.49 -20.89 -12.53
N ILE A 210 -24.93 -19.70 -12.31
CA ILE A 210 -25.32 -18.48 -13.03
C ILE A 210 -24.67 -18.51 -14.41
N VAL A 211 -25.49 -18.43 -15.46
CA VAL A 211 -25.04 -18.40 -16.86
C VAL A 211 -24.86 -16.95 -17.30
N TYR A 212 -23.65 -16.63 -17.76
CA TYR A 212 -23.29 -15.33 -18.30
C TYR A 212 -23.27 -15.39 -19.83
N ARG A 213 -23.86 -14.37 -20.46
CA ARG A 213 -23.88 -14.23 -21.93
C ARG A 213 -23.03 -13.07 -22.43
N SER A 214 -22.65 -12.17 -21.52
CA SER A 214 -21.71 -11.09 -21.74
C SER A 214 -20.36 -11.48 -21.16
N GLU A 215 -19.31 -11.43 -21.98
CA GLU A 215 -17.96 -11.72 -21.52
C GLU A 215 -17.51 -10.70 -20.46
N VAL A 216 -18.04 -9.47 -20.52
CA VAL A 216 -17.77 -8.41 -19.54
C VAL A 216 -18.38 -8.75 -18.19
N ASP A 217 -19.65 -9.15 -18.14
CA ASP A 217 -20.32 -9.53 -16.88
C ASP A 217 -19.68 -10.79 -16.28
N TYR A 218 -19.36 -11.76 -17.14
CA TYR A 218 -18.68 -13.00 -16.74
C TYR A 218 -17.33 -12.71 -16.07
N ARG A 219 -16.52 -11.84 -16.67
CA ARG A 219 -15.23 -11.42 -16.13
C ARG A 219 -15.38 -10.59 -14.87
N SER A 220 -16.44 -9.79 -14.75
CA SER A 220 -16.78 -9.05 -13.53
C SER A 220 -17.04 -9.97 -12.36
N ALA A 221 -17.90 -10.97 -12.56
CA ALA A 221 -18.23 -11.96 -11.53
C ALA A 221 -17.02 -12.79 -11.11
N ALA A 222 -16.20 -13.24 -12.08
CA ALA A 222 -14.96 -13.94 -11.79
C ALA A 222 -14.00 -13.10 -10.92
N ARG A 223 -13.85 -11.82 -11.24
CA ARG A 223 -13.01 -10.88 -10.48
C ARG A 223 -13.52 -10.66 -9.06
N GLU A 224 -14.81 -10.44 -8.88
CA GLU A 224 -15.44 -10.25 -7.56
C GLU A 224 -15.27 -11.48 -6.67
N GLU A 225 -15.42 -12.69 -7.23
CA GLU A 225 -15.20 -13.91 -6.47
C GLU A 225 -13.72 -14.10 -6.11
N ILE A 226 -12.79 -13.77 -7.01
CA ILE A 226 -11.35 -13.77 -6.70
C ILE A 226 -11.04 -12.78 -5.57
N GLN A 227 -11.68 -11.61 -5.53
CA GLN A 227 -11.60 -10.64 -4.42
C GLN A 227 -12.11 -11.19 -3.10
N ARG A 228 -13.20 -11.94 -3.13
CA ARG A 228 -13.74 -12.60 -1.95
C ARG A 228 -12.81 -13.69 -1.42
N LEU A 229 -12.25 -14.50 -2.33
CA LEU A 229 -11.38 -15.64 -1.98
C LEU A 229 -9.96 -15.21 -1.58
N SER A 230 -9.48 -14.12 -2.18
CA SER A 230 -8.14 -13.57 -2.00
C SER A 230 -8.22 -12.05 -1.98
N PRO A 231 -8.40 -11.39 -0.83
CA PRO A 231 -8.41 -9.93 -0.78
C PRO A 231 -7.17 -9.33 -1.47
N PRO A 232 -7.34 -8.25 -2.24
CA PRO A 232 -6.21 -7.58 -2.91
C PRO A 232 -5.12 -7.11 -1.95
N ASP A 233 -3.93 -6.86 -2.51
CA ASP A 233 -2.85 -6.23 -1.76
C ASP A 233 -3.16 -4.76 -1.47
N LEU A 234 -2.76 -4.28 -0.30
CA LEU A 234 -2.85 -2.86 0.03
C LEU A 234 -1.99 -2.06 -0.97
N LEU A 235 -2.58 -1.03 -1.61
CA LEU A 235 -1.92 -0.23 -2.65
C LEU A 235 -0.53 0.27 -2.26
N TYR A 236 -0.35 0.67 -1.00
CA TYR A 236 0.90 1.26 -0.53
C TYR A 236 1.67 0.37 0.45
N GLY A 237 1.10 -0.76 0.88
CA GLY A 237 1.72 -1.62 1.90
C GLY A 237 2.03 -0.89 3.20
N SER A 238 1.28 0.18 3.53
CA SER A 238 1.58 1.03 4.69
C SER A 238 1.37 0.26 5.99
N ARG A 239 0.42 -0.69 6.01
CA ARG A 239 0.09 -1.47 7.20
C ARG A 239 1.26 -2.27 7.76
N SER A 240 2.16 -2.78 6.90
CA SER A 240 3.33 -3.55 7.32
C SER A 240 4.57 -2.70 7.58
N THR A 241 4.58 -1.44 7.13
CA THR A 241 5.79 -0.59 7.13
C THR A 241 5.69 0.65 8.00
N MET A 242 4.47 1.14 8.28
CA MET A 242 4.23 2.33 9.09
C MET A 242 4.06 1.97 10.56
N VAL A 243 4.94 2.52 11.40
CA VAL A 243 4.81 2.44 12.86
C VAL A 243 3.56 3.21 13.30
N GLY A 244 2.79 2.62 14.22
CA GLY A 244 1.55 3.23 14.72
C GLY A 244 0.39 3.22 13.73
N TYR A 245 0.47 2.44 12.64
CA TYR A 245 -0.52 2.44 11.55
C TYR A 245 -1.97 2.39 12.05
N GLU A 246 -2.31 1.42 12.90
CA GLU A 246 -3.69 1.20 13.33
C GLU A 246 -4.21 2.39 14.16
N ARG A 247 -3.44 2.86 15.14
CA ARG A 247 -3.78 4.01 15.98
C ARG A 247 -3.94 5.29 15.15
N LEU A 248 -2.97 5.59 14.29
CA LEU A 248 -2.96 6.80 13.49
C LEU A 248 -4.11 6.80 12.47
N CYS A 249 -4.40 5.66 11.84
CA CYS A 249 -5.53 5.56 10.93
C CYS A 249 -6.88 5.69 11.67
N GLN A 250 -7.01 5.13 12.88
CA GLN A 250 -8.21 5.31 13.71
C GLN A 250 -8.42 6.79 14.09
N ILE A 251 -7.35 7.48 14.49
CA ILE A 251 -7.41 8.93 14.79
C ILE A 251 -7.87 9.70 13.56
N LEU A 252 -7.23 9.51 12.41
CA LEU A 252 -7.58 10.22 11.17
C LEU A 252 -9.01 9.88 10.71
N SER A 253 -9.41 8.61 10.79
CA SER A 253 -10.75 8.15 10.44
C SER A 253 -11.82 8.87 11.28
N SER A 254 -11.58 9.06 12.58
CA SER A 254 -12.49 9.76 13.49
C SER A 254 -12.55 11.28 13.30
N GLN A 255 -11.60 11.86 12.56
CA GLN A 255 -11.49 13.31 12.39
C GLN A 255 -12.23 13.86 11.17
N PHE A 256 -12.78 12.99 10.33
CA PHE A 256 -13.64 13.39 9.23
C PHE A 256 -14.93 14.01 9.78
N VAL A 257 -15.27 15.20 9.31
CA VAL A 257 -16.50 15.91 9.72
C VAL A 257 -17.38 16.10 8.50
N GLU A 258 -18.67 15.82 8.66
CA GLU A 258 -19.66 16.00 7.59
C GLU A 258 -19.91 17.48 7.30
N GLU A 259 -19.90 17.83 6.03
CA GLU A 259 -20.28 19.13 5.49
C GLU A 259 -21.78 19.13 5.16
N ASN A 260 -22.48 20.14 5.67
CA ASN A 260 -23.94 20.11 5.78
C ASN A 260 -24.68 20.14 4.45
N GLU A 261 -24.11 20.75 3.39
CA GLU A 261 -24.82 20.96 2.12
C GLU A 261 -24.70 19.76 1.19
N THR A 262 -23.53 19.13 1.19
CA THR A 262 -23.16 18.05 0.27
C THR A 262 -23.20 16.67 0.94
N GLY A 263 -23.21 16.60 2.27
CA GLY A 263 -23.07 15.35 3.03
C GLY A 263 -21.68 14.73 2.90
N LEU A 264 -20.68 15.50 2.49
CA LEU A 264 -19.30 15.03 2.35
C LEU A 264 -18.58 15.06 3.68
N LEU A 265 -17.84 14.01 3.97
CA LEU A 265 -16.95 13.94 5.12
C LEU A 265 -15.59 14.52 4.75
N LEU A 266 -15.25 15.68 5.30
CA LEU A 266 -14.04 16.41 4.96
C LEU A 266 -13.00 16.34 6.09
N LEU A 267 -11.73 16.20 5.70
CA LEU A 267 -10.58 16.29 6.59
C LEU A 267 -9.44 17.06 5.90
N GLY A 268 -9.01 18.14 6.53
CA GLY A 268 -7.89 18.95 6.10
C GLY A 268 -6.69 18.77 7.02
N LEU A 269 -5.68 18.01 6.59
CA LEU A 269 -4.50 17.69 7.38
C LEU A 269 -3.35 18.66 7.08
N TYR A 270 -2.87 19.39 8.09
CA TYR A 270 -1.77 20.34 7.93
C TYR A 270 -0.60 20.10 8.89
N GLY A 271 0.58 20.58 8.51
CA GLY A 271 1.77 20.51 9.35
C GLY A 271 3.05 20.72 8.55
N MET A 272 4.16 21.00 9.23
CA MET A 272 5.45 21.24 8.57
C MET A 272 5.90 20.07 7.68
N PRO A 273 6.77 20.31 6.68
CA PRO A 273 7.42 19.24 5.92
C PRO A 273 8.06 18.19 6.85
N GLY A 274 8.14 16.92 6.44
CA GLY A 274 8.79 15.87 7.25
C GLY A 274 7.93 15.22 8.34
N LEU A 275 6.75 15.78 8.68
CA LEU A 275 5.81 15.17 9.64
C LEU A 275 5.08 13.91 9.14
N GLY A 276 5.30 13.49 7.90
CA GLY A 276 4.71 12.25 7.38
C GLY A 276 3.28 12.40 6.85
N LYS A 277 2.81 13.61 6.49
CA LYS A 277 1.51 13.82 5.80
C LYS A 277 1.31 12.87 4.62
N THR A 278 2.29 12.83 3.71
CA THR A 278 2.27 11.92 2.55
C THR A 278 2.22 10.45 2.99
N THR A 279 2.89 10.07 4.07
CA THR A 279 2.82 8.71 4.62
C THR A 279 1.42 8.41 5.17
N MET A 280 0.83 9.33 5.94
CA MET A 280 -0.54 9.21 6.45
C MET A 280 -1.58 9.15 5.33
N SER A 281 -1.41 9.95 4.28
CA SER A 281 -2.22 9.88 3.06
C SER A 281 -2.18 8.51 2.39
N LYS A 282 -1.05 7.78 2.45
CA LYS A 282 -0.95 6.40 1.93
C LYS A 282 -1.64 5.44 2.88
N ALA A 283 -1.39 5.57 4.17
CA ALA A 283 -1.95 4.71 5.21
C ALA A 283 -3.48 4.80 5.27
N ILE A 284 -4.07 5.99 5.22
CA ILE A 284 -5.53 6.16 5.25
C ILE A 284 -6.19 5.62 3.98
N SER A 285 -5.47 5.69 2.85
CA SER A 285 -5.91 5.06 1.60
C SER A 285 -5.94 3.54 1.73
N ASP A 286 -4.90 2.94 2.32
CA ASP A 286 -4.86 1.50 2.62
C ASP A 286 -5.93 1.09 3.64
N TYR A 287 -6.17 1.92 4.65
CA TYR A 287 -7.15 1.67 5.70
C TYR A 287 -8.58 1.58 5.13
N PHE A 288 -8.98 2.59 4.36
CA PHE A 288 -10.33 2.66 3.78
C PHE A 288 -10.52 1.78 2.53
N GLN A 289 -9.49 1.11 2.02
CA GLN A 289 -9.68 0.07 1.00
C GLN A 289 -10.55 -1.08 1.53
N THR A 290 -10.51 -1.35 2.82
CA THR A 290 -11.37 -2.41 3.42
C THR A 290 -12.84 -2.01 3.46
N GLU A 291 -13.13 -0.71 3.60
CA GLU A 291 -14.49 -0.18 3.67
C GLU A 291 -15.06 0.10 2.28
N PHE A 292 -14.34 0.87 1.47
CA PHE A 292 -14.81 1.28 0.14
C PHE A 292 -14.39 0.31 -0.96
N GLY A 293 -13.45 -0.61 -0.73
CA GLY A 293 -12.84 -1.36 -1.82
C GLY A 293 -11.88 -0.48 -2.64
N MET A 294 -10.92 -1.12 -3.31
CA MET A 294 -9.83 -0.41 -3.97
C MET A 294 -10.26 0.49 -5.12
N THR A 295 -11.32 0.11 -5.84
CA THR A 295 -11.80 0.88 -7.00
C THR A 295 -12.39 2.24 -6.61
N ARG A 296 -12.77 2.42 -5.34
CA ARG A 296 -13.39 3.64 -4.80
C ARG A 296 -12.46 4.42 -3.86
N VAL A 297 -11.18 4.07 -3.82
CA VAL A 297 -10.14 4.84 -3.12
C VAL A 297 -9.22 5.47 -4.14
N CYS A 298 -9.14 6.80 -4.14
CA CYS A 298 -8.30 7.56 -5.04
C CYS A 298 -7.35 8.46 -4.25
N ARG A 299 -6.10 8.52 -4.70
CA ARG A 299 -5.12 9.47 -4.21
C ARG A 299 -4.47 10.24 -5.35
N LEU A 300 -4.51 11.56 -5.22
CA LEU A 300 -3.89 12.56 -6.09
C LEU A 300 -2.72 13.15 -5.34
N GLU A 301 -1.58 13.31 -5.99
CA GLU A 301 -0.46 14.09 -5.46
C GLU A 301 -0.28 15.29 -6.38
N LEU A 302 -0.55 16.48 -5.85
CA LEU A 302 -0.37 17.72 -6.59
C LEU A 302 1.09 18.14 -6.37
N SER A 303 1.98 17.70 -7.27
CA SER A 303 3.32 18.31 -7.38
C SER A 303 3.17 19.70 -7.96
N ASN A 304 4.02 20.67 -7.59
CA ASN A 304 4.11 21.98 -8.25
C ASN A 304 4.34 21.72 -9.75
N VAL A 305 3.29 21.75 -10.56
CA VAL A 305 3.39 21.61 -12.01
C VAL A 305 3.90 22.95 -12.51
N SER A 306 5.21 23.16 -12.48
CA SER A 306 5.83 24.18 -13.30
C SER A 306 5.54 23.83 -14.77
N THR A 307 4.57 24.53 -15.35
CA THR A 307 4.38 24.81 -16.79
C THR A 307 5.11 23.88 -17.74
N THR A 308 4.40 22.90 -18.31
CA THR A 308 4.79 22.27 -19.57
C THR A 308 4.82 23.32 -20.69
N ARG A 309 5.96 23.47 -21.37
CA ARG A 309 5.95 23.87 -22.78
C ARG A 309 6.02 22.61 -23.64
N SER A 310 5.02 22.52 -24.52
CA SER A 310 4.97 21.72 -25.76
C SER A 310 5.27 20.22 -25.67
N LEU A 311 4.25 19.43 -25.35
CA LEU A 311 4.04 18.13 -25.99
C LEU A 311 2.56 18.07 -26.41
N SER A 312 2.32 17.71 -27.66
CA SER A 312 1.00 17.71 -28.30
C SER A 312 0.02 16.80 -27.54
N GLN A 313 -1.21 17.30 -27.39
CA GLN A 313 -2.32 16.74 -26.63
C GLN A 313 -2.63 15.25 -26.95
N ASP A 314 -2.19 14.74 -28.11
CA ASP A 314 -2.56 13.41 -28.60
C ASP A 314 -1.61 12.26 -28.20
N GLU A 315 -0.33 12.53 -27.89
CA GLU A 315 0.61 11.46 -27.47
C GLU A 315 0.55 11.19 -25.96
N TYR A 316 0.13 12.16 -25.16
CA TYR A 316 -0.11 12.00 -23.72
C TYR A 316 -1.39 11.18 -23.46
N MET A 317 -2.43 11.40 -24.27
CA MET A 317 -3.73 10.71 -24.15
C MET A 317 -3.67 9.23 -24.56
N LYS A 318 -2.73 8.83 -25.42
CA LYS A 318 -2.62 7.45 -25.91
C LYS A 318 -1.89 6.48 -24.97
N ARG A 319 -1.24 6.94 -23.89
CA ARG A 319 -0.32 6.08 -23.13
C ARG A 319 -0.70 5.68 -21.71
N LYS A 320 -1.87 6.03 -21.15
CA LYS A 320 -2.25 5.51 -19.82
C LYS A 320 -3.74 5.54 -19.45
N ALA A 321 -4.58 4.88 -20.25
CA ALA A 321 -5.89 4.42 -19.77
C ALA A 321 -5.74 3.13 -18.95
N ARG A 322 -5.19 3.21 -17.73
CA ARG A 322 -5.12 2.07 -16.78
C ARG A 322 -5.34 2.56 -15.36
N VAL A 323 -6.28 1.89 -14.69
CA VAL A 323 -6.71 2.11 -13.30
C VAL A 323 -5.52 2.10 -12.35
N LEU A 324 -5.58 3.01 -11.37
CA LEU A 324 -4.82 3.11 -10.12
C LEU A 324 -3.34 3.55 -10.18
N ASN A 325 -2.99 4.32 -9.14
CA ASN A 325 -1.68 4.80 -8.68
C ASN A 325 -1.26 6.20 -9.13
N ALA A 326 -1.36 7.15 -8.19
CA ALA A 326 -0.90 8.53 -8.26
C ALA A 326 -1.28 9.18 -9.60
N ILE A 327 -2.54 9.58 -9.70
CA ILE A 327 -2.98 10.36 -10.84
C ILE A 327 -2.31 11.72 -10.72
N SER A 328 -1.37 11.98 -11.63
CA SER A 328 -0.66 13.25 -11.77
C SER A 328 -1.39 14.18 -12.76
N ASP A 329 -2.59 13.81 -13.19
CA ASP A 329 -3.33 14.43 -14.28
C ASP A 329 -4.79 14.69 -13.89
N ILE A 330 -5.18 15.96 -13.96
CA ILE A 330 -6.51 16.44 -13.59
C ILE A 330 -7.59 15.81 -14.48
N ASP A 331 -7.32 15.55 -15.76
CA ASP A 331 -8.30 14.95 -16.67
C ASP A 331 -8.51 13.45 -16.39
N GLN A 332 -7.46 12.74 -15.95
CA GLN A 332 -7.59 11.34 -15.52
C GLN A 332 -8.33 11.21 -14.20
N ALA A 333 -8.09 12.13 -13.25
CA ALA A 333 -8.79 12.15 -11.97
C ALA A 333 -10.27 12.51 -12.19
N ARG A 334 -10.55 13.50 -13.03
CA ARG A 334 -11.89 13.88 -13.45
C ARG A 334 -12.59 12.74 -14.20
N ASN A 335 -11.92 12.03 -15.10
CA ASN A 335 -12.51 10.88 -15.82
C ASN A 335 -12.74 9.67 -14.92
N LEU A 336 -11.84 9.40 -13.96
CA LEU A 336 -12.04 8.35 -12.95
C LEU A 336 -13.20 8.71 -12.03
N MET A 337 -13.28 9.95 -11.54
CA MET A 337 -14.41 10.43 -10.75
C MET A 337 -15.69 10.43 -11.55
N GLN A 338 -15.69 10.89 -12.79
CA GLN A 338 -16.88 10.80 -13.65
C GLN A 338 -17.31 9.36 -13.87
N LYS A 339 -16.38 8.40 -13.97
CA LYS A 339 -16.75 6.98 -13.97
C LYS A 339 -17.32 6.57 -12.61
N LEU A 340 -16.70 6.88 -11.49
CA LEU A 340 -17.23 6.55 -10.15
C LEU A 340 -18.59 7.20 -9.84
N LEU A 341 -18.84 8.40 -10.37
CA LEU A 341 -20.09 9.14 -10.26
C LEU A 341 -21.15 8.71 -11.29
N LYS A 342 -20.74 8.09 -12.42
CA LYS A 342 -21.63 7.66 -13.52
C LYS A 342 -21.75 6.14 -13.66
N LEU A 343 -21.07 5.34 -12.84
CA LEU A 343 -20.96 3.88 -13.03
C LEU A 343 -22.24 3.09 -12.77
N ASP A 344 -23.39 3.72 -12.49
CA ASP A 344 -24.66 3.00 -12.41
C ASP A 344 -25.86 3.69 -13.06
N LYS A 345 -25.65 4.70 -13.92
CA LYS A 345 -26.77 5.20 -14.74
C LYS A 345 -27.32 4.14 -15.72
N GLU A 346 -26.54 3.11 -16.04
CA GLU A 346 -26.98 1.99 -16.90
C GLU A 346 -27.66 0.85 -16.12
N ARG A 347 -27.65 0.89 -14.77
CA ARG A 347 -28.14 -0.20 -13.90
C ARG A 347 -29.13 0.23 -12.80
N ASP A 348 -29.54 1.49 -12.78
CA ASP A 348 -30.54 2.03 -11.83
C ASP A 348 -30.11 1.88 -10.34
N GLN A 349 -28.79 1.81 -10.06
CA GLN A 349 -28.29 1.72 -8.69
C GLN A 349 -27.87 3.09 -8.16
N GLN A 350 -28.03 3.28 -6.84
CA GLN A 350 -27.67 4.54 -6.20
C GLN A 350 -26.16 4.77 -6.21
N PRO A 351 -25.69 6.03 -6.33
CA PRO A 351 -24.27 6.37 -6.26
C PRO A 351 -23.68 5.91 -4.92
N VAL A 352 -22.53 5.23 -4.96
CA VAL A 352 -21.92 4.67 -3.74
C VAL A 352 -20.70 5.50 -3.29
N PRO A 353 -20.56 5.79 -1.97
CA PRO A 353 -19.45 6.58 -1.44
C PRO A 353 -18.05 6.00 -1.68
N GLY A 354 -17.04 6.87 -1.65
CA GLY A 354 -15.63 6.51 -1.74
C GLY A 354 -14.69 7.47 -0.98
N LEU A 355 -13.38 7.26 -1.12
CA LEU A 355 -12.33 8.14 -0.57
C LEU A 355 -11.57 8.85 -1.68
N LEU A 356 -11.39 10.17 -1.54
CA LEU A 356 -10.42 10.96 -2.30
C LEU A 356 -9.38 11.56 -1.36
N VAL A 357 -8.09 11.31 -1.61
CA VAL A 357 -6.98 11.96 -0.91
C VAL A 357 -6.25 12.89 -1.89
N ILE A 358 -6.20 14.18 -1.58
CA ILE A 358 -5.48 15.20 -2.36
C ILE A 358 -4.24 15.60 -1.55
N ASP A 359 -3.10 15.02 -1.90
CA ASP A 359 -1.84 15.15 -1.17
C ASP A 359 -0.99 16.33 -1.70
N ASN A 360 -0.36 17.04 -0.77
CA ASN A 360 0.61 18.13 -1.02
C ASN A 360 0.01 19.32 -1.79
N VAL A 361 -1.18 19.80 -1.39
CA VAL A 361 -1.74 21.04 -1.95
C VAL A 361 -0.91 22.25 -1.53
N GLY A 362 -0.41 22.98 -2.53
CA GLY A 362 0.40 24.18 -2.37
C GLY A 362 -0.43 25.46 -2.29
N SER A 363 0.25 26.58 -2.14
CA SER A 363 -0.34 27.92 -2.26
C SER A 363 -0.37 28.45 -3.70
N ASP A 364 0.10 27.67 -4.67
CA ASP A 364 0.06 28.03 -6.08
C ASP A 364 -1.37 27.93 -6.62
N ASN A 365 -1.73 28.83 -7.54
CA ASN A 365 -3.08 28.91 -8.08
C ASN A 365 -3.54 27.63 -8.78
N GLN A 366 -2.61 26.81 -9.30
CA GLN A 366 -2.94 25.60 -10.03
C GLN A 366 -3.38 24.48 -9.09
N SER A 367 -2.56 24.13 -8.08
CA SER A 367 -2.91 23.10 -7.11
C SER A 367 -4.14 23.50 -6.29
N TYR A 368 -4.23 24.78 -5.94
CA TYR A 368 -5.38 25.36 -5.25
C TYR A 368 -6.66 25.30 -6.09
N GLY A 369 -6.59 25.72 -7.36
CA GLY A 369 -7.72 25.68 -8.30
C GLY A 369 -8.21 24.26 -8.57
N ALA A 370 -7.29 23.33 -8.84
CA ALA A 370 -7.63 21.92 -9.05
C ALA A 370 -8.32 21.30 -7.83
N THR A 371 -7.82 21.59 -6.63
CA THR A 371 -8.43 21.10 -5.38
C THR A 371 -9.87 21.62 -5.22
N ARG A 372 -10.12 22.90 -5.54
CA ARG A 372 -11.47 23.47 -5.52
C ARG A 372 -12.40 22.82 -6.54
N GLU A 373 -11.91 22.48 -7.73
CA GLU A 373 -12.70 21.74 -8.71
C GLU A 373 -13.12 20.37 -8.18
N TYR A 374 -12.22 19.65 -7.52
CA TYR A 374 -12.54 18.34 -6.94
C TYR A 374 -13.56 18.44 -5.80
N LEU A 375 -13.42 19.40 -4.90
CA LEU A 375 -14.39 19.62 -3.81
C LEU A 375 -15.79 19.92 -4.35
N ARG A 376 -15.89 20.50 -5.57
CA ARG A 376 -17.15 20.83 -6.24
C ARG A 376 -17.62 19.77 -7.25
N ALA A 377 -16.95 18.61 -7.31
CA ALA A 377 -17.23 17.59 -8.32
C ALA A 377 -18.55 16.82 -8.11
N GLY A 378 -19.27 17.08 -7.00
CA GLY A 378 -20.58 16.47 -6.72
C GLY A 378 -20.48 15.00 -6.29
N PHE A 379 -19.64 14.70 -5.30
CA PHE A 379 -19.49 13.36 -4.75
C PHE A 379 -20.75 12.88 -4.02
N PRO A 380 -21.02 11.55 -3.98
CA PRO A 380 -22.16 11.01 -3.24
C PRO A 380 -22.04 11.34 -1.74
N PRO A 381 -23.16 11.66 -1.05
CA PRO A 381 -23.17 11.82 0.40
C PRO A 381 -22.55 10.62 1.11
N GLY A 382 -21.78 10.86 2.16
CA GLY A 382 -20.98 9.83 2.85
C GLY A 382 -19.57 9.63 2.27
N SER A 383 -19.25 10.25 1.12
CA SER A 383 -17.88 10.19 0.57
C SER A 383 -16.91 10.96 1.46
N ARG A 384 -15.69 10.44 1.59
CA ARG A 384 -14.61 11.05 2.37
C ARG A 384 -13.62 11.78 1.47
N ILE A 385 -13.29 13.02 1.78
CA ILE A 385 -12.25 13.78 1.08
C ILE A 385 -11.22 14.26 2.09
N MET A 386 -9.97 13.82 1.92
CA MET A 386 -8.84 14.30 2.71
C MET A 386 -7.94 15.20 1.86
N VAL A 387 -7.63 16.39 2.36
CA VAL A 387 -6.68 17.31 1.75
C VAL A 387 -5.46 17.44 2.65
N THR A 388 -4.25 17.33 2.12
CA THR A 388 -3.03 17.63 2.89
C THR A 388 -2.31 18.86 2.39
N SER A 389 -1.84 19.69 3.32
CA SER A 389 -1.01 20.85 3.00
C SER A 389 0.03 21.12 4.10
N ARG A 390 0.96 22.04 3.84
CA ARG A 390 1.94 22.48 4.84
C ARG A 390 1.36 23.54 5.77
N GLY A 391 0.55 24.42 5.22
CA GLY A 391 -0.02 25.57 5.93
C GLY A 391 -1.45 25.30 6.38
N HIS A 392 -1.75 25.66 7.62
CA HIS A 392 -3.13 25.72 8.12
C HIS A 392 -4.00 26.61 7.23
N ASN A 393 -3.48 27.79 6.89
CA ASN A 393 -4.15 28.78 6.04
C ASN A 393 -4.57 28.25 4.67
N ILE A 394 -3.79 27.37 4.05
CA ILE A 394 -4.14 26.78 2.75
C ILE A 394 -5.36 25.87 2.90
N VAL A 395 -5.36 25.01 3.92
CA VAL A 395 -6.46 24.09 4.20
C VAL A 395 -7.73 24.86 4.58
N GLU A 396 -7.60 25.82 5.50
CA GLU A 396 -8.70 26.67 5.97
C GLU A 396 -9.33 27.45 4.81
N SER A 397 -8.51 27.99 3.91
CA SER A 397 -8.98 28.71 2.74
C SER A 397 -9.69 27.82 1.70
N LEU A 398 -9.32 26.54 1.62
CA LEU A 398 -9.92 25.56 0.71
C LEU A 398 -11.25 25.02 1.24
N LEU A 399 -11.27 24.63 2.51
CA LEU A 399 -12.41 23.97 3.15
C LEU A 399 -13.38 24.97 3.81
N GLN A 400 -12.99 26.24 3.90
CA GLN A 400 -13.80 27.38 4.38
C GLN A 400 -14.36 27.23 5.80
N ASP A 401 -13.84 26.28 6.58
CA ASP A 401 -14.22 26.03 7.96
C ASP A 401 -13.06 25.35 8.72
N THR A 402 -12.74 25.88 9.90
CA THR A 402 -11.65 25.39 10.75
C THR A 402 -11.94 24.03 11.39
N ARG A 403 -13.21 23.61 11.47
CA ARG A 403 -13.61 22.31 12.02
C ARG A 403 -13.02 21.14 11.22
N PHE A 404 -12.84 21.33 9.91
CA PHE A 404 -12.20 20.36 9.02
C PHE A 404 -10.67 20.35 9.16
N CYS A 405 -10.06 21.40 9.70
CA CYS A 405 -8.61 21.57 9.75
C CYS A 405 -8.03 20.87 10.99
N LYS A 406 -7.17 19.88 10.79
CA LYS A 406 -6.50 19.13 11.85
C LYS A 406 -4.98 19.12 11.65
N PRO A 407 -4.19 19.33 12.71
CA PRO A 407 -2.76 19.12 12.62
C PRO A 407 -2.48 17.63 12.43
N VAL A 408 -1.33 17.32 11.82
CA VAL A 408 -0.80 15.95 11.80
C VAL A 408 -0.76 15.37 13.22
N PRO A 409 -1.36 14.18 13.47
CA PRO A 409 -1.27 13.53 14.77
C PRO A 409 0.18 13.23 15.16
N ASP A 410 0.50 13.50 16.42
CA ASP A 410 1.81 13.24 16.99
C ASP A 410 2.09 11.73 17.13
N LEU A 411 3.38 11.37 17.01
CA LEU A 411 3.87 10.04 17.40
C LEU A 411 3.94 9.96 18.93
N THR A 412 3.52 8.84 19.50
CA THR A 412 3.84 8.53 20.90
C THR A 412 5.35 8.33 21.06
N ASP A 413 5.86 8.49 22.27
CA ASP A 413 7.27 8.24 22.61
C ASP A 413 7.70 6.79 22.24
N GLU A 414 6.81 5.81 22.43
CA GLU A 414 7.05 4.42 22.01
C GLU A 414 7.14 4.25 20.49
N GLU A 415 6.22 4.89 19.74
CA GLU A 415 6.26 4.87 18.27
C GLU A 415 7.48 5.61 17.74
N ALA A 416 7.86 6.75 18.34
CA ALA A 416 9.07 7.48 17.98
C ALA A 416 10.32 6.63 18.16
N ARG A 417 10.45 5.94 19.31
CA ARG A 417 11.52 4.96 19.55
C ARG A 417 11.50 3.82 18.54
N THR A 418 10.34 3.31 18.19
CA THR A 418 10.22 2.22 17.22
C THR A 418 10.60 2.67 15.81
N VAL A 419 10.18 3.87 15.38
CA VAL A 419 10.62 4.47 14.11
C VAL A 419 12.14 4.59 14.07
N PHE A 420 12.75 5.10 15.14
CA PHE A 420 14.20 5.24 15.25
C PHE A 420 14.90 3.87 15.20
N LEU A 421 14.48 2.92 16.03
CA LEU A 421 15.11 1.60 16.18
C LEU A 421 14.97 0.72 14.94
N ASN A 422 13.83 0.78 14.24
CA ASN A 422 13.64 0.05 12.98
C ASN A 422 14.71 0.39 11.94
N ILE A 423 15.30 1.59 12.05
CA ILE A 423 16.43 2.01 11.24
C ILE A 423 17.72 1.73 12.01
N ALA A 424 17.97 2.39 13.15
CA ALA A 424 19.27 2.35 13.82
C ALA A 424 19.76 0.93 14.19
N ALA A 425 18.85 -0.02 14.47
CA ALA A 425 19.20 -1.38 14.83
C ALA A 425 19.34 -2.35 13.63
N SER A 426 19.01 -1.92 12.41
CA SER A 426 19.16 -2.76 11.21
C SER A 426 20.64 -2.84 10.81
N GLY A 427 21.33 -3.92 11.19
CA GLY A 427 22.64 -4.29 10.63
C GLY A 427 23.76 -4.54 11.63
N THR A 428 23.76 -3.93 12.82
CA THR A 428 24.70 -4.24 13.93
C THR A 428 24.31 -3.44 15.18
N SER A 429 24.34 -4.09 16.35
CA SER A 429 23.68 -3.67 17.60
C SER A 429 24.42 -2.57 18.38
N VAL A 430 24.56 -1.35 17.85
CA VAL A 430 25.04 -0.23 18.69
C VAL A 430 24.06 0.05 19.83
N PHE A 431 22.76 -0.15 19.59
CA PHE A 431 21.73 -0.18 20.62
C PHE A 431 21.44 -1.62 21.02
N THR A 432 22.26 -2.17 21.92
CA THR A 432 21.85 -3.34 22.69
C THR A 432 20.85 -2.86 23.73
N LEU A 433 19.54 -2.96 23.47
CA LEU A 433 18.46 -2.51 24.39
C LEU A 433 18.44 -3.21 25.76
N THR A 434 19.49 -3.95 26.08
CA THR A 434 19.78 -4.67 27.32
C THR A 434 20.54 -3.82 28.34
N ASP A 435 21.37 -2.85 27.92
CA ASP A 435 22.18 -2.04 28.84
C ASP A 435 21.60 -0.63 29.09
N ALA A 436 21.97 -0.04 30.23
CA ALA A 436 21.44 1.24 30.67
C ALA A 436 21.90 2.42 29.81
N ASP A 437 23.13 2.37 29.28
CA ASP A 437 23.68 3.45 28.45
C ASP A 437 23.03 3.49 27.06
N SER A 438 22.79 2.33 26.45
CA SER A 438 22.03 2.22 25.20
C SER A 438 20.62 2.80 25.33
N LYS A 439 19.92 2.50 26.43
CA LYS A 439 18.57 3.06 26.69
C LYS A 439 18.62 4.57 26.89
N ARG A 440 19.63 5.05 27.62
CA ARG A 440 19.84 6.46 27.93
C ARG A 440 20.13 7.26 26.66
N ILE A 441 21.00 6.77 25.79
CA ILE A 441 21.35 7.43 24.53
C ILE A 441 20.21 7.34 23.53
N LEU A 442 19.49 6.22 23.45
CA LEU A 442 18.25 6.16 22.67
C LEU A 442 17.26 7.23 23.12
N GLY A 443 17.09 7.40 24.44
CA GLY A 443 16.27 8.45 25.01
C GLY A 443 16.73 9.85 24.58
N LEU A 444 18.03 10.13 24.64
CA LEU A 444 18.60 11.40 24.18
C LEU A 444 18.36 11.61 22.67
N CYS A 445 18.68 10.65 21.82
CA CYS A 445 18.48 10.74 20.37
C CYS A 445 17.01 11.05 20.02
N VAL A 446 16.07 10.30 20.60
CA VAL A 446 14.65 10.50 20.35
C VAL A 446 14.16 11.85 20.88
N ASN A 447 14.64 12.27 22.06
CA ASN A 447 14.32 13.59 22.62
C ASN A 447 14.87 14.75 21.77
N GLN A 448 16.03 14.59 21.13
CA GLN A 448 16.58 15.59 20.21
C GLN A 448 15.74 15.75 18.94
N CYS A 449 14.98 14.72 18.57
CA CYS A 449 14.06 14.79 17.44
C CYS A 449 12.74 15.46 17.79
N ARG A 450 12.59 15.99 19.01
CA ARG A 450 11.39 16.75 19.37
C ARG A 450 11.36 18.10 18.65
N PHE A 451 10.16 18.54 18.30
CA PHE A 451 9.96 19.83 17.68
C PHE A 451 8.86 20.62 18.40
N SER A 452 8.94 21.95 18.30
CA SER A 452 7.87 22.84 18.73
C SER A 452 7.27 23.52 17.50
N VAL A 453 5.99 23.86 17.58
CA VAL A 453 5.33 24.68 16.57
C VAL A 453 5.11 26.05 17.21
N ASP A 454 5.66 27.10 16.60
CA ASP A 454 5.58 28.48 17.10
C ASP A 454 6.27 28.71 18.47
N GLY A 455 7.29 27.92 18.79
CA GLY A 455 8.09 28.07 20.01
C GLY A 455 7.46 27.46 21.28
N ALA A 456 6.29 26.81 21.16
CA ALA A 456 5.63 26.09 22.24
C ALA A 456 5.41 24.62 21.88
N PHE A 457 5.64 23.71 22.84
CA PHE A 457 5.27 22.31 22.71
C PHE A 457 3.76 22.18 22.90
N ARG A 458 3.04 21.65 21.89
CA ARG A 458 1.59 21.41 22.02
C ARG A 458 1.28 20.15 22.83
N SER A 459 2.26 19.29 23.04
CA SER A 459 2.18 18.08 23.86
C SER A 459 3.58 17.64 24.31
N ASP A 460 3.64 16.76 25.32
CA ASP A 460 4.90 16.13 25.76
C ASP A 460 5.49 15.15 24.71
N ALA A 461 4.74 14.84 23.64
CA ALA A 461 5.06 13.79 22.68
C ALA A 461 5.17 14.30 21.23
N GLN A 462 5.81 15.44 20.98
CA GLN A 462 5.98 15.98 19.62
C GLN A 462 7.33 15.59 19.02
N TYR A 463 7.36 14.56 18.18
CA TYR A 463 8.58 14.07 17.51
C TYR A 463 8.51 14.26 15.99
N HIS A 464 9.60 14.70 15.39
CA HIS A 464 9.70 14.93 13.96
C HIS A 464 10.15 13.64 13.23
N PRO A 465 9.28 12.95 12.47
CA PRO A 465 9.59 11.65 11.88
C PRO A 465 10.80 11.67 10.94
N LEU A 466 10.99 12.73 10.14
CA LEU A 466 12.18 12.84 9.30
C LEU A 466 13.46 13.00 10.12
N ALA A 467 13.40 13.72 11.25
CA ALA A 467 14.56 13.89 12.13
C ALA A 467 14.95 12.56 12.78
N LEU A 468 13.94 11.81 13.25
CA LEU A 468 14.14 10.46 13.77
C LEU A 468 14.84 9.57 12.74
N LYS A 469 14.39 9.60 11.48
CA LYS A 469 15.01 8.83 10.40
C LYS A 469 16.41 9.29 10.08
N ALA A 470 16.66 10.59 10.01
CA ALA A 470 17.98 11.15 9.72
C ALA A 470 18.98 10.78 10.82
N LEU A 471 18.65 11.04 12.08
CA LEU A 471 19.52 10.71 13.20
C LEU A 471 19.73 9.19 13.33
N ALA A 472 18.69 8.37 13.11
CA ALA A 472 18.84 6.91 13.14
C ALA A 472 19.76 6.39 12.02
N ASN A 473 19.69 6.96 10.82
CA ASN A 473 20.59 6.61 9.71
C ASN A 473 22.02 7.06 9.99
N PHE A 474 22.20 8.24 10.57
CA PHE A 474 23.51 8.70 11.02
C PHE A 474 24.12 7.75 12.06
N CYS A 475 23.33 7.21 12.98
CA CYS A 475 23.79 6.20 13.93
C CYS A 475 24.27 4.89 13.27
N GLN A 476 23.98 4.66 11.99
CA GLN A 476 24.54 3.54 11.22
C GLN A 476 25.86 3.88 10.51
N SER A 477 26.36 5.12 10.59
CA SER A 477 27.61 5.49 9.93
C SER A 477 28.80 4.80 10.60
N GLU A 478 29.87 4.56 9.84
CA GLU A 478 31.13 4.05 10.40
C GLU A 478 31.74 5.01 11.41
N GLU A 479 31.52 6.31 11.23
CA GLU A 479 31.92 7.34 12.18
C GLU A 479 31.24 7.16 13.54
N PHE A 480 29.92 6.91 13.53
CA PHE A 480 29.17 6.65 14.75
C PHE A 480 29.65 5.39 15.47
N ARG A 481 29.91 4.31 14.73
CA ARG A 481 30.36 3.02 15.29
C ARG A 481 31.72 3.09 15.96
N LYS A 482 32.60 4.02 15.56
CA LYS A 482 33.96 4.14 16.09
C LYS A 482 34.05 4.96 17.38
N ARG A 483 33.02 5.74 17.71
CA ARG A 483 32.99 6.62 18.89
C ARG A 483 32.33 5.91 20.08
N SER A 484 32.70 6.31 21.29
CA SER A 484 32.07 5.81 22.51
C SER A 484 30.70 6.44 22.72
N LEU A 485 29.81 5.70 23.38
CA LEU A 485 28.48 6.16 23.79
C LEU A 485 28.53 7.48 24.61
N SER A 486 29.52 7.65 25.48
CA SER A 486 29.71 8.88 26.26
C SER A 486 30.09 10.10 25.41
N SER A 487 30.89 9.91 24.34
CA SER A 487 31.23 11.00 23.41
C SER A 487 30.01 11.53 22.68
N TRP A 488 29.08 10.63 22.31
CA TRP A 488 27.84 10.98 21.63
C TRP A 488 26.90 11.80 22.50
N GLU A 489 26.88 11.54 23.79
CA GLU A 489 26.02 12.28 24.71
C GLU A 489 26.37 13.77 24.76
N GLU A 490 27.65 14.13 24.74
CA GLU A 490 28.07 15.54 24.76
C GLU A 490 27.65 16.27 23.47
N GLU A 491 27.85 15.63 22.32
CA GLU A 491 27.45 16.16 21.01
C GLU A 491 25.92 16.26 20.89
N LEU A 492 25.19 15.25 21.36
CA LEU A 492 23.74 15.28 21.41
C LEU A 492 23.20 16.40 22.31
N LYS A 493 23.89 16.73 23.41
CA LYS A 493 23.51 17.86 24.27
C LYS A 493 23.78 19.21 23.63
N ALA A 494 24.73 19.31 22.70
CA ALA A 494 25.10 20.54 22.02
C ALA A 494 24.03 21.06 21.04
N PHE A 495 23.20 20.18 20.48
CA PHE A 495 22.07 20.56 19.58
C PHE A 495 21.01 21.48 20.22
N ASN A 496 21.02 21.66 21.55
CA ASN A 496 19.97 22.36 22.31
C ASN A 496 20.08 23.91 22.37
N GLN A 497 21.01 24.57 21.68
CA GLN A 497 21.36 25.98 21.97
C GLN A 497 20.71 27.07 21.07
N GLY A 498 19.45 26.96 20.65
CA GLY A 498 18.76 28.04 19.91
C GLY A 498 17.25 27.85 19.66
N SER A 499 16.64 28.73 18.85
CA SER A 499 15.25 28.60 18.36
C SER A 499 15.18 27.75 17.09
N CYS A 500 14.38 26.67 17.10
CA CYS A 500 14.30 25.65 16.04
C CYS A 500 15.61 24.93 15.59
N PRO A 501 16.67 24.70 16.41
CA PRO A 501 18.02 24.41 15.89
C PRO A 501 18.32 22.94 15.67
N GLY A 502 17.91 22.03 16.56
CA GLY A 502 18.32 20.63 16.42
C GLY A 502 17.84 19.95 15.13
N LEU A 503 16.73 20.39 14.52
CA LEU A 503 16.22 19.76 13.30
C LEU A 503 17.17 19.96 12.11
N PHE A 504 17.59 21.20 11.85
CA PHE A 504 18.48 21.47 10.71
C PHE A 504 19.87 20.92 10.99
N ASP A 505 20.35 21.00 12.23
CA ASP A 505 21.60 20.37 12.62
C ASP A 505 21.55 18.84 12.39
N ILE A 506 20.44 18.17 12.75
CA ILE A 506 20.24 16.72 12.51
C ILE A 506 20.18 16.38 11.02
N LEU A 507 19.56 17.23 10.19
CA LEU A 507 19.52 17.02 8.74
C LEU A 507 20.90 17.28 8.13
N GLU A 508 21.63 18.29 8.61
CA GLU A 508 23.00 18.61 8.18
C GLU A 508 23.98 17.46 8.43
N LEU A 509 23.82 16.67 9.51
CA LEU A 509 24.64 15.48 9.77
C LEU A 509 24.68 14.51 8.57
N GLN A 510 23.62 14.42 7.77
CA GLN A 510 23.63 13.55 6.58
C GLN A 510 24.56 14.08 5.48
N PHE A 511 24.70 15.40 5.36
CA PHE A 511 25.58 16.05 4.41
C PHE A 511 27.04 16.00 4.87
N THR A 512 27.29 16.30 6.16
CA THR A 512 28.65 16.33 6.73
C THR A 512 29.27 14.95 6.90
N SER A 513 28.46 13.90 7.05
CA SER A 513 28.94 12.50 7.17
C SER A 513 29.30 11.82 5.84
N MET A 514 29.20 12.51 4.70
CA MET A 514 29.64 11.98 3.41
C MET A 514 31.17 12.03 3.31
N ASP A 515 31.80 10.89 3.06
CA ASP A 515 33.27 10.72 3.14
C ASP A 515 34.04 11.44 2.02
N ARG A 516 33.38 11.79 0.91
CA ARG A 516 34.02 12.37 -0.28
C ARG A 516 33.35 13.67 -0.70
N GLU A 517 34.17 14.67 -1.00
CA GLU A 517 33.75 15.95 -1.58
C GLU A 517 32.87 15.75 -2.83
N THR A 518 33.17 14.75 -3.65
CA THR A 518 32.36 14.36 -4.82
C THR A 518 30.92 13.97 -4.44
N GLU A 519 30.70 13.30 -3.32
CA GLU A 519 29.38 12.86 -2.87
C GLU A 519 28.56 14.04 -2.34
N GLN A 520 29.21 14.96 -1.63
CA GLN A 520 28.62 16.22 -1.17
C GLN A 520 28.20 17.11 -2.36
N LEU A 521 29.06 17.21 -3.39
CA LEU A 521 28.73 17.95 -4.61
C LEU A 521 27.55 17.31 -5.35
N ILE A 522 27.51 15.98 -5.47
CA ILE A 522 26.35 15.27 -6.05
C ILE A 522 25.07 15.56 -5.26
N PHE A 523 25.14 15.56 -3.92
CA PHE A 523 24.01 15.92 -3.07
C PHE A 523 23.52 17.34 -3.38
N LEU A 524 24.43 18.32 -3.43
CA LEU A 524 24.09 19.71 -3.70
C LEU A 524 23.47 19.88 -5.10
N ASP A 525 24.02 19.20 -6.11
CA ASP A 525 23.48 19.26 -7.46
C ASP A 525 22.09 18.60 -7.56
N ILE A 526 21.83 17.54 -6.80
CA ILE A 526 20.47 16.98 -6.68
C ILE A 526 19.53 17.98 -5.98
N ALA A 527 19.99 18.67 -4.94
CA ALA A 527 19.20 19.66 -4.20
C ALA A 527 18.83 20.86 -5.08
N LEU A 528 19.81 21.36 -5.84
CA LEU A 528 19.67 22.53 -6.72
C LEU A 528 18.85 22.22 -7.97
N PHE A 529 19.20 21.15 -8.69
CA PHE A 529 18.63 20.87 -10.02
C PHE A 529 17.46 19.88 -10.00
N GLY A 530 17.26 19.15 -8.89
CA GLY A 530 16.19 18.14 -8.77
C GLY A 530 14.76 18.71 -8.76
N ARG A 531 14.59 20.03 -8.55
CA ARG A 531 13.27 20.70 -8.58
C ARG A 531 12.85 21.18 -9.96
N GLU A 532 13.81 21.49 -10.83
CA GLU A 532 13.55 22.01 -12.19
C GLU A 532 13.39 20.88 -13.22
N TRP A 533 13.88 19.70 -12.91
CA TRP A 533 13.84 18.54 -13.77
C TRP A 533 13.10 17.43 -13.04
N TYR A 534 11.95 17.00 -13.57
CA TYR A 534 11.44 15.68 -13.20
C TYR A 534 12.55 14.70 -13.59
N LEU A 535 13.28 14.20 -12.60
CA LEU A 535 14.35 13.20 -12.72
C LEU A 535 13.73 11.87 -13.18
N THR A 536 13.16 11.88 -14.39
CA THR A 536 12.61 10.72 -15.07
C THR A 536 13.75 9.73 -15.26
N GLY A 537 13.49 8.45 -15.06
CA GLY A 537 14.50 7.38 -15.06
C GLY A 537 15.23 7.13 -16.39
N GLY A 538 15.30 8.12 -17.29
CA GLY A 538 16.12 8.09 -18.49
C GLY A 538 17.60 8.06 -18.15
N SER A 539 18.35 7.29 -18.94
CA SER A 539 19.78 7.00 -18.80
C SER A 539 20.72 8.22 -18.89
N GLY A 540 20.21 9.43 -19.19
CA GLY A 540 21.02 10.63 -19.39
C GLY A 540 21.54 11.29 -18.12
N TRP A 541 20.74 11.35 -17.05
CA TRP A 541 21.10 12.11 -15.84
C TRP A 541 22.28 11.52 -15.08
N TRP A 542 22.31 10.20 -14.90
CA TRP A 542 23.43 9.48 -14.25
C TRP A 542 24.74 9.68 -15.00
N SER A 543 24.66 9.82 -16.32
CA SER A 543 25.81 10.11 -17.17
C SER A 543 26.23 11.57 -17.04
N TRP A 544 25.29 12.50 -16.93
CA TRP A 544 25.57 13.92 -16.76
C TRP A 544 26.22 14.23 -15.40
N LEU A 545 25.65 13.77 -14.28
CA LEU A 545 26.28 13.93 -12.96
C LEU A 545 27.66 13.25 -12.91
N ALA A 546 27.78 12.07 -13.53
CA ALA A 546 29.06 11.38 -13.62
C ALA A 546 30.11 12.21 -14.37
N GLN A 547 29.73 12.82 -15.49
CA GLN A 547 30.61 13.73 -16.24
C GLN A 547 30.94 15.00 -15.46
N LEU A 548 29.95 15.63 -14.83
CA LEU A 548 30.09 16.89 -14.08
C LEU A 548 31.08 16.73 -12.93
N HIS A 549 31.00 15.62 -12.20
CA HIS A 549 31.88 15.35 -11.06
C HIS A 549 33.09 14.48 -11.40
N ASN A 550 33.39 14.28 -12.68
CA ASN A 550 34.50 13.45 -13.16
C ASN A 550 34.56 12.07 -12.47
N THR A 551 33.40 11.41 -12.37
CA THR A 551 33.21 10.11 -11.72
C THR A 551 32.48 9.15 -12.65
N ASP A 552 32.30 7.90 -12.23
CA ASP A 552 31.55 6.90 -12.98
C ASP A 552 30.06 6.90 -12.58
N SER A 553 29.18 6.49 -13.50
CA SER A 553 27.74 6.45 -13.23
C SER A 553 27.33 5.47 -12.13
N GLU A 554 28.16 4.46 -11.80
CA GLU A 554 27.86 3.56 -10.69
C GLU A 554 28.16 4.21 -9.34
N SER A 555 29.18 5.06 -9.26
CA SER A 555 29.44 5.92 -8.10
C SER A 555 28.29 6.90 -7.85
N VAL A 556 27.77 7.57 -8.88
CA VAL A 556 26.57 8.44 -8.73
C VAL A 556 25.35 7.65 -8.26
N LYS A 557 25.10 6.47 -8.84
CA LYS A 557 24.00 5.59 -8.39
C LYS A 557 24.20 5.12 -6.95
N ARG A 558 25.44 4.90 -6.50
CA ARG A 558 25.74 4.54 -5.11
C ARG A 558 25.32 5.65 -4.16
N VAL A 559 25.72 6.89 -4.44
CA VAL A 559 25.30 8.08 -3.67
C VAL A 559 23.78 8.19 -3.63
N VAL A 560 23.12 8.07 -4.79
CA VAL A 560 21.65 8.15 -4.83
C VAL A 560 20.98 7.01 -4.06
N ARG A 561 21.43 5.77 -4.17
CA ARG A 561 20.90 4.65 -3.35
C ARG A 561 21.10 4.92 -1.86
N GLN A 562 22.20 5.55 -1.48
CA GLN A 562 22.50 5.91 -0.09
C GLN A 562 21.59 7.03 0.41
N LEU A 563 21.40 8.09 -0.38
CA LEU A 563 20.44 9.16 -0.08
C LEU A 563 18.99 8.64 0.00
N GLU A 564 18.63 7.66 -0.83
CA GLU A 564 17.33 6.97 -0.76
C GLU A 564 17.18 6.18 0.53
N LYS A 565 18.24 5.43 0.91
CA LYS A 565 18.28 4.70 2.18
C LYS A 565 18.12 5.66 3.37
N TYR A 566 18.75 6.83 3.30
CA TYR A 566 18.69 7.85 4.34
C TYR A 566 17.36 8.60 4.39
N GLY A 567 16.49 8.40 3.40
CA GLY A 567 15.21 9.11 3.30
C GLY A 567 15.37 10.58 2.96
N VAL A 568 16.56 10.99 2.50
CA VAL A 568 16.85 12.35 1.97
C VAL A 568 16.10 12.54 0.67
N ILE A 569 16.14 11.51 -0.19
CA ILE A 569 15.46 11.49 -1.48
C ILE A 569 14.53 10.29 -1.57
N TYR A 570 13.48 10.39 -2.38
CA TYR A 570 12.52 9.32 -2.62
C TYR A 570 12.19 9.22 -4.11
N ARG A 571 11.79 8.01 -4.56
CA ARG A 571 11.34 7.77 -5.93
C ARG A 571 9.83 7.68 -6.00
N ASN A 572 9.21 8.62 -6.74
CA ASN A 572 7.81 8.50 -7.17
C ASN A 572 7.68 8.94 -8.63
N LYS A 573 7.95 8.04 -9.58
CA LYS A 573 8.14 8.30 -11.04
C LYS A 573 9.38 9.15 -11.39
N ALA A 574 9.80 10.04 -10.51
CA ALA A 574 11.07 10.78 -10.55
C ALA A 574 11.81 10.69 -9.21
N LEU A 575 13.12 10.96 -9.22
CA LEU A 575 13.90 11.19 -8.00
C LEU A 575 13.53 12.56 -7.42
N THR A 576 13.21 12.64 -6.14
CA THR A 576 12.82 13.89 -5.49
C THR A 576 13.50 14.00 -4.14
N MET A 577 14.14 15.14 -3.88
CA MET A 577 14.70 15.44 -2.56
C MET A 577 13.62 15.99 -1.63
N HIS A 578 13.63 15.51 -0.39
CA HIS A 578 12.71 15.99 0.63
C HIS A 578 13.02 17.45 0.94
N GLN A 579 12.04 18.34 0.79
CA GLN A 579 12.20 19.80 0.76
C GLN A 579 12.82 20.50 1.99
N LEU A 580 13.09 19.76 3.07
CA LEU A 580 13.86 20.29 4.21
C LEU A 580 15.37 20.25 3.93
N TYR A 581 15.79 19.35 3.03
CA TYR A 581 17.03 19.41 2.28
C TYR A 581 16.80 20.23 1.00
#